data_AF-A0A418YHF6-F1
#
_entry.id   AF-A0A418YHF6-F1
#
_cell.length_a   1.000
_cell.length_b   1.000
_cell.length_c   1.000
_cell.angle_alpha   90.00
_cell.angle_beta   90.00
_cell.angle_gamma   90.00
#
_symmetry.space_group_name_H-M   'P 1'
#
loop_
_entity.id
_entity.type
_entity.pdbx_description
1 polymer ?
#
loop_
_entity_poly.entity_id
_entity_poly.type
_entity_poly.pdbx_seq_one_letter_code
_entity_poly.pdbx_strand_id
1 'polypeptide(L)'
;MKFFPTEQYSKPWWRALQIIATVWVLVGGFLALQSSAIMFGWLTPPALEQGTPLSEVMYVARLFVVLGVLYVAAGIGLLLRTSWGKVLGYIACATCLMAVPLGTAMAFIMFFAIRKNQGQFGARPGV
;
A
#
# COMPACT_ATOMS: atom_id res chain seq x y z
N MET A 1 11.52 -25.72 12.17
CA MET A 1 10.88 -24.61 11.42
C MET A 1 10.08 -25.20 10.26
N LYS A 2 8.75 -25.34 10.39
CA LYS A 2 7.89 -25.69 9.25
C LYS A 2 7.63 -24.42 8.45
N PHE A 3 8.45 -24.20 7.43
CA PHE A 3 8.29 -23.12 6.46
C PHE A 3 7.02 -23.39 5.63
N PHE A 4 5.94 -22.69 5.95
CA PHE A 4 4.69 -22.48 5.21
C PHE A 4 4.05 -23.69 4.46
N PRO A 5 2.82 -24.12 4.80
CA PRO A 5 2.12 -25.15 4.05
C PRO A 5 1.86 -24.68 2.61
N THR A 6 2.51 -25.36 1.66
CA THR A 6 2.51 -25.07 0.21
C THR A 6 1.15 -25.22 -0.45
N GLU A 7 0.22 -25.99 0.14
CA GLU A 7 -1.14 -26.16 -0.40
C GLU A 7 -1.97 -24.86 -0.42
N GLN A 8 -1.74 -23.94 0.52
CA GLN A 8 -2.57 -22.75 0.66
C GLN A 8 -2.23 -21.67 -0.38
N TYR A 9 -1.03 -21.72 -0.96
CA TYR A 9 -0.54 -20.85 -2.04
C TYR A 9 -1.06 -21.23 -3.44
N SER A 10 -1.79 -22.35 -3.56
CA SER A 10 -2.37 -22.81 -4.82
C SER A 10 -3.62 -22.03 -5.24
N LYS A 11 -4.31 -21.37 -4.29
CA LYS A 11 -5.57 -20.68 -4.59
C LYS A 11 -5.29 -19.34 -5.29
N PRO A 12 -5.93 -19.05 -6.44
CA PRO A 12 -5.63 -17.85 -7.24
C PRO A 12 -5.83 -16.54 -6.48
N TRP A 13 -6.79 -16.52 -5.55
CA TRP A 13 -7.10 -15.37 -4.69
C TRP A 13 -5.95 -14.98 -3.76
N TRP A 14 -5.08 -15.93 -3.38
CA TRP A 14 -3.91 -15.66 -2.54
C TRP A 14 -2.78 -15.00 -3.31
N ARG A 15 -2.52 -15.47 -4.53
CA ARG A 15 -1.54 -14.85 -5.42
C ARG A 15 -1.94 -13.43 -5.75
N ALA A 16 -3.23 -13.19 -6.00
CA ALA A 16 -3.76 -11.85 -6.21
C ALA A 16 -3.51 -10.93 -5.00
N LEU A 17 -3.78 -11.41 -3.77
CA LEU A 17 -3.55 -10.61 -2.56
C LEU A 17 -2.07 -10.29 -2.34
N GLN A 18 -1.16 -11.23 -2.62
CA GLN A 18 0.28 -11.00 -2.56
C GLN A 18 0.76 -10.00 -3.60
N ILE A 19 0.30 -10.13 -4.85
CA ILE A 19 0.62 -9.18 -5.91
C ILE A 19 0.17 -7.77 -5.51
N ILE A 20 -1.07 -7.63 -5.04
CA ILE A 20 -1.61 -6.35 -4.60
C ILE A 20 -0.80 -5.79 -3.42
N ALA A 21 -0.48 -6.61 -2.42
CA ALA A 21 0.30 -6.18 -1.27
C ALA A 21 1.72 -5.71 -1.67
N THR A 22 2.37 -6.42 -2.59
CA THR A 22 3.67 -6.02 -3.14
C THR A 22 3.57 -4.72 -3.93
N VAL A 23 2.53 -4.55 -4.75
CA VAL A 23 2.28 -3.30 -5.47
C VAL A 23 2.11 -2.14 -4.49
N TRP A 24 1.39 -2.33 -3.37
CA TRP A 24 1.25 -1.30 -2.34
C TRP A 24 2.59 -0.91 -1.69
N VAL A 25 3.45 -1.88 -1.40
CA VAL A 25 4.79 -1.61 -0.87
C VAL A 25 5.63 -0.83 -1.89
N LEU A 26 5.60 -1.22 -3.17
CA LEU A 26 6.37 -0.57 -4.22
C LEU A 26 5.87 0.86 -4.48
N VAL A 27 4.56 1.05 -4.62
CA VAL A 27 3.95 2.37 -4.85
C VAL A 27 4.18 3.28 -3.64
N GLY A 28 3.92 2.78 -2.43
CA GLY A 28 4.13 3.55 -1.21
C GLY A 28 5.59 3.90 -0.98
N GLY A 29 6.50 2.96 -1.24
CA GLY A 29 7.94 3.18 -1.12
C GLY A 29 8.45 4.20 -2.14
N PHE A 30 8.04 4.08 -3.40
CA PHE A 30 8.39 5.05 -4.45
C PHE A 30 7.89 6.45 -4.10
N LEU A 31 6.64 6.55 -3.68
CA LEU A 31 5.98 7.82 -3.38
C LEU A 31 6.57 8.50 -2.13
N ALA A 32 6.90 7.73 -1.09
CA ALA A 32 7.64 8.24 0.06
C ALA A 32 9.07 8.67 -0.30
N LEU A 33 9.77 7.90 -1.13
CA LEU A 33 11.14 8.19 -1.55
C LEU A 33 11.23 9.45 -2.43
N GLN A 34 10.35 9.55 -3.42
CA GLN A 34 10.26 10.73 -4.29
C GLN A 34 9.93 11.99 -3.48
N SER A 35 8.96 11.91 -2.57
CA SER A 35 8.56 13.05 -1.73
C SER A 35 9.66 13.46 -0.75
N SER A 36 10.39 12.49 -0.21
CA SER A 36 11.56 12.76 0.64
C SER A 36 12.68 13.43 -0.16
N ALA A 37 12.94 12.97 -1.38
CA ALA A 37 13.94 13.59 -2.26
C ALA A 37 13.60 15.06 -2.59
N ILE A 38 12.32 15.38 -2.75
CA ILE A 38 11.85 16.77 -2.89
C ILE A 38 12.14 17.57 -1.61
N MET A 39 11.84 17.01 -0.43
CA MET A 39 12.08 17.69 0.85
C MET A 39 13.56 17.96 1.14
N PHE A 40 14.46 17.06 0.71
CA PHE A 40 15.92 17.24 0.82
C PHE A 40 16.52 18.09 -0.31
N GLY A 41 15.72 18.57 -1.26
CA GLY A 41 16.18 19.40 -2.37
C GLY A 41 16.95 18.64 -3.45
N TRP A 42 16.87 17.31 -3.47
CA TRP A 42 17.48 16.47 -4.53
C TRP A 42 16.62 16.43 -5.79
N LEU A 43 15.34 16.77 -5.69
CA LEU A 43 14.38 16.80 -6.79
C LEU A 43 13.58 18.10 -6.74
N THR A 44 13.55 18.84 -7.84
CA THR A 44 12.73 20.03 -7.99
C THR A 44 11.43 19.66 -8.70
N PRO A 45 10.26 19.78 -8.05
CA PRO A 45 9.00 19.47 -8.71
C PRO A 45 8.64 20.59 -9.71
N PRO A 46 8.02 20.26 -10.87
CA PRO A 46 7.62 21.25 -11.86
C PRO A 46 6.71 22.35 -11.31
N ALA A 47 5.91 22.04 -10.28
CA ALA A 47 5.05 23.00 -9.60
C ALA A 47 5.84 24.19 -9.00
N LEU A 48 7.06 23.94 -8.52
CA LEU A 48 7.92 25.01 -8.00
C LEU A 48 8.42 25.93 -9.12
N GLU A 49 8.73 25.36 -10.30
CA GLU A 49 9.11 26.11 -11.49
C GLU A 49 7.96 26.96 -12.06
N GLN A 50 6.72 26.51 -11.84
CA GLN A 50 5.50 27.21 -12.24
C GLN A 50 5.06 28.29 -11.25
N GLY A 51 5.85 28.58 -10.22
CA GLY A 51 5.60 29.65 -9.25
C GLY A 51 4.76 29.25 -8.03
N THR A 52 4.53 27.95 -7.80
CA THR A 52 3.87 27.48 -6.57
C THR A 52 4.75 27.77 -5.36
N PRO A 53 4.22 28.28 -4.24
CA PRO A 53 5.01 28.55 -3.05
C PRO A 53 5.72 27.29 -2.54
N LEU A 54 7.00 27.42 -2.16
CA LEU A 54 7.77 26.31 -1.60
C LEU A 54 7.09 25.69 -0.36
N SER A 55 6.41 26.51 0.45
CA SER A 55 5.66 26.06 1.62
C SER A 55 4.54 25.07 1.27
N GLU A 56 3.82 25.31 0.19
CA GLU A 56 2.75 24.44 -0.30
C GLU A 56 3.30 23.14 -0.88
N VAL A 57 4.36 23.24 -1.69
CA VAL A 57 5.07 22.07 -2.22
C VAL A 57 5.59 21.18 -1.08
N MET A 58 6.17 21.77 -0.05
CA MET A 58 6.68 21.06 1.13
C MET A 58 5.56 20.48 2.01
N TYR A 59 4.38 21.10 2.02
CA TYR A 59 3.22 20.56 2.72
C TYR A 59 2.68 19.31 1.99
N VAL A 60 2.54 19.40 0.67
CA VAL A 60 2.09 18.28 -0.19
C VAL A 60 3.09 17.13 -0.15
N ALA A 61 4.40 17.41 -0.23
CA ALA A 61 5.45 16.40 -0.11
C ALA A 61 5.37 15.67 1.23
N ARG A 62 5.16 16.38 2.35
CA ARG A 62 4.97 15.76 3.67
C ARG A 62 3.75 14.85 3.72
N LEU A 63 2.62 15.28 3.15
CA LEU A 63 1.42 14.44 3.07
C LEU A 63 1.68 13.16 2.28
N PHE A 64 2.38 13.26 1.15
CA PHE A 64 2.73 12.09 0.34
C PHE A 64 3.72 11.16 1.06
N VAL A 65 4.67 11.66 1.85
CA VAL A 65 5.51 10.80 2.71
C VAL A 65 4.63 9.98 3.67
N VAL A 66 3.71 10.63 4.37
CA VAL A 66 2.80 9.94 5.32
C VAL A 66 1.94 8.91 4.60
N LEU A 67 1.37 9.28 3.45
CA LEU A 67 0.55 8.38 2.63
C LEU A 67 1.37 7.17 2.13
N GLY A 68 2.60 7.41 1.67
CA GLY A 68 3.50 6.37 1.20
C GLY A 68 3.86 5.37 2.30
N VAL A 69 4.16 5.86 3.51
CA VAL A 69 4.40 5.02 4.69
C VAL A 69 3.15 4.20 5.05
N LEU A 70 1.96 4.79 4.98
CA LEU A 70 0.71 4.05 5.21
C LEU A 70 0.49 2.93 4.19
N TYR A 71 0.80 3.16 2.91
CA TYR A 71 0.72 2.11 1.89
C TYR A 71 1.74 1.00 2.10
N VAL A 72 2.96 1.34 2.48
CA VAL A 72 3.98 0.34 2.83
C VAL A 72 3.53 -0.48 4.04
N ALA A 73 3.03 0.18 5.10
CA ALA A 73 2.51 -0.49 6.29
C ALA A 73 1.30 -1.40 5.97
N ALA A 74 0.40 -0.95 5.09
CA ALA A 74 -0.73 -1.75 4.62
C ALA A 74 -0.25 -3.00 3.87
N GLY A 75 0.66 -2.83 2.91
CA GLY A 75 1.23 -3.93 2.13
C GLY A 75 1.98 -4.95 2.99
N ILE A 76 2.84 -4.49 3.91
CA ILE A 76 3.52 -5.35 4.88
C ILE A 76 2.51 -6.08 5.77
N GLY A 77 1.51 -5.37 6.32
CA GLY A 77 0.49 -5.97 7.16
C GLY A 77 -0.34 -7.03 6.43
N LEU A 78 -0.62 -6.84 5.15
CA LEU A 78 -1.27 -7.83 4.28
C LEU A 78 -0.40 -9.06 4.06
N LEU A 79 0.90 -8.88 3.80
CA LEU A 79 1.86 -9.97 3.65
C LEU A 79 2.04 -10.77 4.94
N LEU A 80 2.09 -10.08 6.08
CA LEU A 80 2.25 -10.67 7.42
C LEU A 80 0.93 -11.20 8.02
N ARG A 81 -0.20 -11.04 7.33
CA ARG A 81 -1.53 -11.54 7.74
C ARG A 81 -2.01 -10.98 9.08
N THR A 82 -1.68 -9.72 9.36
CA THR A 82 -2.03 -9.07 10.61
C THR A 82 -3.43 -8.45 10.54
N SER A 83 -4.12 -8.39 11.68
CA SER A 83 -5.46 -7.79 11.77
C SER A 83 -5.46 -6.31 11.41
N TRP A 84 -4.42 -5.58 11.79
CA TRP A 84 -4.21 -4.18 11.45
C TRP A 84 -3.89 -3.98 9.95
N GLY A 85 -3.14 -4.90 9.33
CA GLY A 85 -2.91 -4.90 7.88
C GLY A 85 -4.20 -5.00 7.06
N LYS A 86 -5.20 -5.73 7.59
CA LYS A 86 -6.52 -5.85 6.98
C LYS A 86 -7.29 -4.53 6.98
N VAL A 87 -7.27 -3.80 8.11
CA VAL A 87 -7.91 -2.48 8.23
C VAL A 87 -7.23 -1.46 7.34
N LEU A 88 -5.89 -1.41 7.38
CA LEU A 88 -5.09 -0.52 6.52
C LEU A 88 -5.28 -0.85 5.04
N GLY A 89 -5.45 -2.13 4.70
CA GLY A 89 -5.76 -2.56 3.34
C GLY A 89 -7.11 -2.03 2.85
N TYR A 90 -8.15 -2.02 3.69
CA TYR A 90 -9.44 -1.41 3.32
C TYR A 90 -9.34 0.11 3.13
N ILE A 91 -8.57 0.78 4.00
CA ILE A 91 -8.32 2.22 3.87
C ILE A 91 -7.58 2.51 2.56
N ALA A 92 -6.55 1.71 2.23
CA ALA A 92 -5.82 1.83 0.98
C ALA A 92 -6.69 1.55 -0.26
N CYS A 93 -7.62 0.58 -0.18
CA CYS A 93 -8.63 0.39 -1.22
C CYS A 93 -9.51 1.64 -1.41
N ALA A 94 -9.97 2.25 -0.31
CA ALA A 94 -10.84 3.41 -0.36
C ALA A 94 -10.16 4.62 -0.99
N THR A 95 -8.87 4.85 -0.69
CA THR A 95 -8.08 5.91 -1.33
C THR A 95 -7.85 5.64 -2.82
N CYS A 96 -7.68 4.37 -3.24
CA CYS A 96 -7.59 4.00 -4.65
C CYS A 96 -8.91 4.13 -5.43
N LEU A 97 -10.06 4.04 -4.76
CA LEU A 97 -11.37 4.28 -5.39
C LEU A 97 -11.55 5.75 -5.81
N MET A 98 -10.85 6.68 -5.15
CA MET A 98 -10.90 8.10 -5.47
C MET A 98 -9.99 8.49 -6.66
N ALA A 99 -9.08 7.60 -7.08
CA ALA A 99 -8.10 7.90 -8.12
C ALA A 99 -7.96 6.75 -9.13
N VAL A 100 -8.48 6.97 -10.35
CA VAL A 100 -8.22 6.19 -11.58
C VAL A 100 -8.95 4.82 -11.70
N PRO A 101 -9.48 4.44 -12.89
CA PRO A 101 -10.16 3.15 -13.14
C PRO A 101 -9.33 1.88 -12.80
N LEU A 102 -8.00 1.96 -12.84
CA LEU A 102 -7.10 0.89 -12.43
C LEU A 102 -7.09 0.69 -10.90
N GLY A 103 -7.20 1.77 -10.12
CA GLY A 103 -7.28 1.72 -8.66
C GLY A 103 -8.58 1.08 -8.18
N THR A 104 -9.68 1.31 -8.91
CA THR A 104 -10.99 0.72 -8.63
C THR A 104 -10.99 -0.80 -8.85
N ALA A 105 -10.42 -1.28 -9.97
CA ALA A 105 -10.31 -2.71 -10.24
C ALA A 105 -9.46 -3.45 -9.18
N MET A 106 -8.32 -2.87 -8.78
CA MET A 106 -7.50 -3.40 -7.70
C MET A 106 -8.24 -3.41 -6.36
N ALA A 107 -8.99 -2.34 -6.06
CA ALA A 107 -9.74 -2.22 -4.82
C ALA A 107 -10.83 -3.31 -4.71
N PHE A 108 -11.55 -3.60 -5.80
CA PHE A 108 -12.54 -4.67 -5.85
C PHE A 108 -11.91 -6.06 -5.66
N ILE A 109 -10.83 -6.37 -6.38
CA ILE A 109 -10.12 -7.65 -6.26
C ILE A 109 -9.63 -7.85 -4.82
N MET A 110 -9.06 -6.81 -4.23
CA MET A 110 -8.57 -6.81 -2.86
C MET A 110 -9.69 -6.97 -1.84
N PHE A 111 -10.83 -6.28 -2.03
CA PHE A 111 -11.99 -6.41 -1.14
C PHE A 111 -12.52 -7.86 -1.12
N PHE A 112 -12.68 -8.48 -2.30
CA PHE A 112 -13.10 -9.87 -2.40
C PHE A 112 -12.05 -10.86 -1.86
N ALA A 113 -10.75 -10.60 -2.12
CA ALA A 113 -9.66 -11.44 -1.63
C ALA A 113 -9.55 -11.40 -0.09
N ILE A 114 -9.69 -10.22 0.52
CA ILE A 114 -9.72 -10.10 1.99
C ILE A 114 -10.98 -10.76 2.56
N ARG A 115 -12.15 -10.59 1.92
CA ARG A 115 -13.42 -11.18 2.39
C ARG A 115 -13.38 -12.73 2.37
N LYS A 116 -12.79 -13.33 1.34
CA LYS A 116 -12.62 -14.80 1.25
C LYS A 116 -11.59 -15.35 2.23
N ASN A 117 -10.67 -14.52 2.72
CA ASN A 117 -9.57 -14.92 3.57
C ASN A 117 -9.68 -14.40 5.02
N GLN A 118 -10.86 -13.94 5.43
CA GLN A 118 -11.06 -13.32 6.75
C GLN A 118 -10.60 -14.18 7.93
N GLY A 119 -10.80 -15.50 7.86
CA GLY A 119 -10.38 -16.44 8.91
C GLY A 119 -8.87 -16.68 9.02
N GLN A 120 -8.06 -16.12 8.11
CA GLN A 120 -6.60 -16.28 8.13
C GLN A 120 -5.86 -15.03 8.64
N PHE A 121 -6.57 -13.90 8.78
CA PHE A 121 -6.01 -12.69 9.39
C PHE A 121 -6.16 -12.77 10.90
N GLY A 122 -5.04 -12.67 11.64
CA GLY A 122 -5.02 -12.85 13.09
C GLY A 122 -4.67 -14.27 13.55
N ALA A 123 -4.63 -15.26 12.64
CA ALA A 123 -3.97 -16.53 12.90
C ALA A 123 -2.45 -16.27 12.88
N ARG A 124 -1.84 -16.12 14.07
CA ARG A 124 -0.38 -16.00 14.18
C ARG A 124 0.26 -17.16 13.41
N PRO A 125 1.19 -16.92 12.47
CA PRO A 125 2.03 -17.99 11.98
C PRO A 125 2.96 -18.43 13.13
N GLY A 126 2.54 -19.44 13.89
CA GLY A 126 3.40 -20.16 14.82
C GLY A 126 3.29 -19.81 16.31
N VAL A 127 2.07 -19.73 16.87
CA VAL A 127 1.86 -20.10 18.29
C VAL A 127 0.81 -21.19 18.32
#